data_AF-A0A8V0X406-F1
#
_entry.id   AF-A0A8V0X406-F1
#
_cell.length_a   1.000
_cell.length_b   1.000
_cell.length_c   1.000
_cell.angle_alpha   90.00
_cell.angle_beta   90.00
_cell.angle_gamma   90.00
#
_symmetry.space_group_name_H-M   'P 1'
#
loop_
_entity.id
_entity.type
_entity.pdbx_description
1 polymer ?
#
loop_
_entity_poly.entity_id
_entity_poly.type
_entity_poly.pdbx_seq_one_letter_code
_entity_poly.pdbx_strand_id
1 'polypeptide(L)'
;MAAWARAVRGLLLDISGVLYDSGGEGGGVPIAGSAEAVRRIKASGLKLQFCTNETQATREKFVKKLQGLGFDISVAEVTAPAPAACRLLKERGLRPHLLVHDDLVPEFADIDKTNPNCVVIGDAAENFSYANLNEAFRVLIGLEKPVLISLGKGRYYKETDGLKLDVGAYMKALEYACDVEAEVVGKPAKAFFESALAEMGVPPEQAIMIGDDIVSDVGGAQQCGMRAVQVRTGKYRSGCSGAVQVPKEPNLSWDADSSAAGCIAAHTGSSEVALQGAVLEQAHVCARSKSRVSAAWG
;
A
#
# COMPACT_ATOMS: atom_id res chain seq x y z
N MET A 1 22.84 -20.42 -8.60
CA MET A 1 21.40 -20.60 -8.36
C MET A 1 20.73 -19.27 -8.66
N ALA A 2 19.89 -19.20 -9.68
CA ALA A 2 19.23 -17.94 -10.02
C ALA A 2 18.31 -17.51 -8.86
N ALA A 3 18.31 -16.21 -8.53
CA ALA A 3 17.58 -15.67 -7.38
C ALA A 3 16.08 -16.01 -7.38
N TRP A 4 15.50 -16.33 -8.54
CA TRP A 4 14.11 -16.74 -8.71
C TRP A 4 13.77 -18.13 -8.14
N ALA A 5 14.77 -19.00 -7.91
CA ALA A 5 14.57 -20.37 -7.46
C ALA A 5 14.35 -20.52 -5.94
N ARG A 6 14.33 -19.41 -5.17
CA ARG A 6 14.12 -19.46 -3.71
C ARG A 6 12.65 -19.62 -3.35
N ALA A 7 12.37 -20.54 -2.42
CA ALA A 7 11.06 -20.78 -1.83
C ALA A 7 10.42 -19.48 -1.35
N VAL A 8 9.17 -19.24 -1.73
CA VAL A 8 8.38 -18.11 -1.23
C VAL A 8 7.94 -18.46 0.18
N ARG A 9 8.18 -17.56 1.14
CA ARG A 9 7.76 -17.73 2.54
C ARG A 9 6.77 -16.67 3.01
N GLY A 10 6.64 -15.56 2.30
CA GLY A 10 5.73 -14.48 2.69
C GLY A 10 5.12 -13.71 1.52
N LEU A 11 3.95 -13.15 1.76
CA LEU A 11 3.24 -12.28 0.85
C LEU A 11 2.95 -10.93 1.53
N LEU A 12 3.23 -9.85 0.81
CA LEU A 12 2.74 -8.53 1.13
C LEU A 12 1.60 -8.23 0.16
N LEU A 13 0.42 -7.90 0.67
CA LEU A 13 -0.74 -7.55 -0.15
C LEU A 13 -1.06 -6.07 0.06
N ASP A 14 -1.10 -5.30 -1.00
CA ASP A 14 -1.83 -4.04 -0.95
C ASP A 14 -3.32 -4.30 -0.69
N ILE A 15 -4.03 -3.28 -0.18
CA ILE A 15 -5.43 -3.39 0.21
C ILE A 15 -6.35 -2.73 -0.83
N SER A 16 -6.14 -1.45 -1.15
CA SER A 16 -7.06 -0.67 -1.99
C SER A 16 -6.78 -0.87 -3.46
N GLY A 17 -7.75 -1.38 -4.22
CA GLY A 17 -7.55 -1.78 -5.61
C GLY A 17 -7.00 -3.21 -5.78
N VAL A 18 -6.73 -3.91 -4.67
CA VAL A 18 -6.33 -5.34 -4.65
C VAL A 18 -7.34 -6.20 -3.92
N LEU A 19 -7.68 -5.84 -2.67
CA LEU A 19 -8.69 -6.55 -1.87
C LEU A 19 -10.07 -5.93 -2.04
N TYR A 20 -10.17 -4.61 -2.02
CA TYR A 20 -11.45 -3.92 -2.14
C TYR A 20 -11.31 -2.64 -2.95
N ASP A 21 -12.40 -2.20 -3.57
CA ASP A 21 -12.51 -0.89 -4.18
C ASP A 21 -13.09 0.09 -3.15
N SER A 22 -12.39 1.20 -2.93
CA SER A 22 -12.86 2.27 -2.04
C SER A 22 -14.04 3.03 -2.62
N GLY A 23 -14.26 2.99 -3.93
CA GLY A 23 -15.43 3.55 -4.59
C GLY A 23 -16.70 2.72 -4.36
N GLY A 24 -17.75 3.35 -3.82
CA GLY A 24 -19.08 2.73 -3.68
C GLY A 24 -19.87 3.26 -2.47
N GLU A 25 -21.17 2.96 -2.43
CA GLU A 25 -22.00 3.22 -1.24
C GLU A 25 -21.50 2.38 -0.05
N GLY A 26 -21.57 2.93 1.17
CA GLY A 26 -21.26 2.18 2.40
C GLY A 26 -19.77 1.94 2.69
N GLY A 27 -18.85 2.66 2.02
CA GLY A 27 -17.43 2.67 2.36
C GLY A 27 -16.55 1.70 1.56
N GLY A 28 -17.08 1.05 0.52
CA GLY A 28 -16.31 0.26 -0.44
C GLY A 28 -16.83 -1.16 -0.63
N VAL A 29 -16.41 -1.81 -1.72
CA VAL A 29 -16.89 -3.14 -2.12
C VAL A 29 -15.71 -4.09 -2.26
N PRO A 30 -15.77 -5.33 -1.71
CA PRO A 30 -14.74 -6.32 -1.94
C PRO A 30 -14.56 -6.57 -3.43
N ILE A 31 -13.33 -6.58 -3.90
CA ILE A 31 -13.02 -7.13 -5.21
C ILE A 31 -13.44 -8.59 -5.14
N ALA A 32 -14.21 -9.05 -6.13
CA ALA A 32 -14.73 -10.41 -6.11
C ALA A 32 -13.58 -11.41 -5.87
N GLY A 33 -13.83 -12.51 -5.15
CA GLY A 33 -12.83 -13.53 -4.80
C GLY A 33 -11.70 -13.15 -3.84
N SER A 34 -11.48 -11.87 -3.55
CA SER A 34 -10.38 -11.40 -2.69
C SER A 34 -10.44 -11.99 -1.27
N ALA A 35 -11.60 -12.02 -0.63
CA ALA A 35 -11.76 -12.56 0.71
C ALA A 35 -11.45 -14.06 0.77
N GLU A 36 -11.86 -14.82 -0.26
CA GLU A 36 -11.53 -16.23 -0.38
C GLU A 36 -10.04 -16.46 -0.63
N ALA A 37 -9.41 -15.58 -1.43
CA ALA A 37 -7.98 -15.62 -1.64
C ALA A 37 -7.19 -15.42 -0.34
N VAL A 38 -7.58 -14.43 0.47
CA VAL A 38 -6.96 -14.18 1.79
C VAL A 38 -7.08 -15.41 2.70
N ARG A 39 -8.26 -16.03 2.79
CA ARG A 39 -8.46 -17.25 3.61
C ARG A 39 -7.53 -18.38 3.19
N ARG A 40 -7.39 -18.59 1.88
CA ARG A 40 -6.53 -19.66 1.33
C ARG A 40 -5.06 -19.39 1.54
N ILE A 41 -4.62 -18.14 1.41
CA ILE A 41 -3.24 -17.74 1.74
C ILE A 41 -2.96 -18.02 3.22
N LYS A 42 -3.85 -17.62 4.13
CA LYS A 42 -3.71 -17.91 5.57
C LYS A 42 -3.63 -19.41 5.86
N ALA A 43 -4.39 -20.23 5.12
CA ALA A 43 -4.37 -21.69 5.26
C ALA A 43 -3.11 -22.36 4.66
N SER A 44 -2.32 -21.66 3.85
CA SER A 44 -1.16 -22.23 3.13
C SER A 44 0.13 -22.32 3.95
N GLY A 45 0.16 -21.71 5.14
CA GLY A 45 1.37 -21.61 5.98
C GLY A 45 2.33 -20.48 5.58
N LEU A 46 2.04 -19.73 4.50
CA LEU A 46 2.75 -18.51 4.16
C LEU A 46 2.51 -17.42 5.20
N LYS A 47 3.54 -16.60 5.46
CA LYS A 47 3.37 -15.35 6.21
C LYS A 47 2.64 -14.33 5.33
N LEU A 48 1.74 -13.58 5.93
CA LEU A 48 0.92 -12.60 5.23
C LEU A 48 0.96 -11.28 5.98
N GLN A 49 1.29 -10.20 5.27
CA GLN A 49 1.20 -8.84 5.74
C GLN A 49 0.39 -8.01 4.77
N PHE A 50 -0.55 -7.22 5.27
CA PHE A 50 -1.30 -6.27 4.48
C PHE A 50 -0.65 -4.89 4.57
N CYS A 51 -0.46 -4.26 3.43
CA CYS A 51 0.21 -2.98 3.29
C CYS A 51 -0.80 -1.95 2.80
N THR A 52 -0.84 -0.78 3.44
CA THR A 52 -1.71 0.31 3.00
C THR A 52 -1.01 1.65 3.11
N ASN A 53 -1.44 2.62 2.30
CA ASN A 53 -1.12 4.03 2.45
C ASN A 53 -2.29 4.81 3.10
N GLU A 54 -3.19 4.12 3.79
CA GLU A 54 -4.28 4.74 4.56
C GLU A 54 -3.73 5.71 5.62
N THR A 55 -4.23 6.95 5.60
CA THR A 55 -3.80 8.04 6.48
C THR A 55 -4.97 8.90 6.98
N GLN A 56 -6.21 8.50 6.72
CA GLN A 56 -7.39 9.19 7.22
C GLN A 56 -7.92 8.57 8.52
N ALA A 57 -7.64 7.30 8.80
CA ALA A 57 -8.16 6.60 9.98
C ALA A 57 -7.10 5.71 10.66
N THR A 58 -7.32 5.40 11.96
CA THR A 58 -6.49 4.43 12.67
C THR A 58 -6.55 3.04 12.04
N ARG A 59 -5.52 2.23 12.25
CA ARG A 59 -5.48 0.83 11.82
C ARG A 59 -6.63 0.02 12.40
N GLU A 60 -7.04 0.27 13.65
CA GLU A 60 -8.18 -0.41 14.26
C GLU A 60 -9.48 -0.12 13.52
N LYS A 61 -9.73 1.15 13.16
CA LYS A 61 -10.92 1.54 12.39
C LYS A 61 -10.87 0.91 11.00
N PHE A 62 -9.72 0.95 10.35
CA PHE A 62 -9.53 0.40 9.02
C PHE A 62 -9.69 -1.13 8.99
N VAL A 63 -9.13 -1.85 9.97
CA VAL A 63 -9.31 -3.30 10.11
C VAL A 63 -10.76 -3.66 10.39
N LYS A 64 -11.45 -2.95 11.29
CA LYS A 64 -12.88 -3.18 11.56
C LYS A 64 -13.72 -3.03 10.30
N LYS A 65 -13.40 -2.04 9.46
CA LYS A 65 -14.04 -1.86 8.16
C LYS A 65 -13.83 -3.08 7.26
N LEU A 66 -12.59 -3.55 7.09
CA LEU A 66 -12.29 -4.73 6.28
C LEU A 66 -12.95 -6.01 6.84
N GLN A 67 -13.02 -6.15 8.15
CA GLN A 67 -13.76 -7.25 8.79
C GLN A 67 -15.26 -7.20 8.45
N GLY A 68 -15.86 -6.01 8.45
CA GLY A 68 -17.25 -5.80 7.99
C GLY A 68 -17.48 -6.16 6.52
N LEU A 69 -16.42 -6.09 5.71
CA LEU A 69 -16.39 -6.50 4.30
C LEU A 69 -16.10 -8.00 4.12
N GLY A 70 -15.97 -8.78 5.20
CA GLY A 70 -15.81 -10.23 5.17
C GLY A 70 -14.35 -10.71 5.13
N PHE A 71 -13.38 -9.83 5.38
CA PHE A 71 -11.97 -10.22 5.47
C PHE A 71 -11.59 -10.65 6.88
N ASP A 72 -10.97 -11.82 7.00
CA ASP A 72 -10.29 -12.24 8.23
C ASP A 72 -8.91 -11.54 8.30
N ILE A 73 -8.86 -10.38 8.94
CA ILE A 73 -7.66 -9.54 9.09
C ILE A 73 -7.60 -9.00 10.53
N SER A 74 -6.38 -8.92 11.08
CA SER A 74 -6.09 -8.31 12.37
C SER A 74 -5.17 -7.09 12.25
N VAL A 75 -5.16 -6.23 13.27
CA VAL A 75 -4.32 -5.01 13.30
C VAL A 75 -2.82 -5.33 13.22
N ALA A 76 -2.39 -6.45 13.78
CA ALA A 76 -1.00 -6.88 13.75
C ALA A 76 -0.53 -7.27 12.33
N GLU A 77 -1.45 -7.65 11.46
CA GLU A 77 -1.16 -8.00 10.07
C GLU A 77 -1.20 -6.77 9.15
N VAL A 78 -1.42 -5.56 9.66
CA VAL A 78 -1.51 -4.34 8.85
C VAL A 78 -0.32 -3.41 9.11
N THR A 79 0.48 -3.20 8.06
CA THR A 79 1.50 -2.16 7.99
C THR A 79 0.92 -0.91 7.31
N ALA A 80 0.99 0.22 8.02
CA ALA A 80 0.50 1.52 7.58
C ALA A 80 1.54 2.63 7.91
N PRO A 81 1.44 3.83 7.32
CA PRO A 81 2.47 4.87 7.49
C PRO A 81 2.51 5.50 8.88
N ALA A 82 1.37 5.66 9.55
CA ALA A 82 1.30 6.36 10.85
C ALA A 82 2.13 5.68 11.96
N PRO A 83 2.06 4.35 12.17
CA PRO A 83 2.96 3.66 13.11
C PRO A 83 4.45 3.86 12.80
N ALA A 84 4.82 3.92 11.52
CA ALA A 84 6.20 4.17 11.11
C ALA A 84 6.64 5.59 11.48
N ALA A 85 5.78 6.59 11.25
CA ALA A 85 6.02 7.96 11.73
C ALA A 85 6.14 8.01 13.27
N CYS A 86 5.26 7.34 14.01
CA CYS A 86 5.33 7.29 15.47
C CYS A 86 6.66 6.73 15.98
N ARG A 87 7.18 5.66 15.36
CA ARG A 87 8.52 5.13 15.70
C ARG A 87 9.61 6.15 15.41
N LEU A 88 9.60 6.75 14.23
CA LEU A 88 10.55 7.79 13.83
C LEU A 88 10.58 8.97 14.81
N LEU A 89 9.41 9.44 15.22
CA LEU A 89 9.26 10.53 16.17
C LEU A 89 9.87 10.17 17.54
N LYS A 90 9.60 8.96 18.04
CA LYS A 90 10.15 8.46 19.32
C LYS A 90 11.67 8.31 19.26
N GLU A 91 12.19 7.70 18.21
CA GLU A 91 13.64 7.48 18.02
C GLU A 91 14.43 8.78 17.95
N ARG A 92 13.85 9.82 17.35
CA ARG A 92 14.50 11.13 17.15
C ARG A 92 14.13 12.17 18.21
N GLY A 93 13.27 11.83 19.18
CA GLY A 93 12.78 12.77 20.19
C GLY A 93 12.01 13.96 19.60
N LEU A 94 11.30 13.74 18.49
CA LEU A 94 10.52 14.76 17.80
C LEU A 94 9.11 14.87 18.38
N ARG A 95 8.59 16.10 18.39
CA ARG A 95 7.26 16.46 18.85
C ARG A 95 6.53 17.14 17.70
N PRO A 96 5.53 16.50 17.09
CA PRO A 96 4.96 16.99 15.85
C PRO A 96 3.84 18.00 16.09
N HIS A 97 3.78 19.01 15.22
CA HIS A 97 2.52 19.60 14.81
C HIS A 97 1.87 18.66 13.77
N LEU A 98 0.64 18.21 14.05
CA LEU A 98 -0.06 17.26 13.20
C LEU A 98 -0.98 18.00 12.22
N LEU A 99 -0.75 17.79 10.91
CA LEU A 99 -1.68 18.13 9.85
C LEU A 99 -2.19 16.84 9.21
N VAL A 100 -3.14 16.20 9.86
CA VAL A 100 -3.70 14.88 9.49
C VAL A 100 -5.22 14.91 9.66
N HIS A 101 -5.90 13.86 9.20
CA HIS A 101 -7.32 13.67 9.47
C HIS A 101 -7.59 13.39 10.96
N ASP A 102 -8.72 13.88 11.48
CA ASP A 102 -9.07 13.75 12.90
C ASP A 102 -9.18 12.28 13.35
N ASP A 103 -9.66 11.40 12.47
CA ASP A 103 -9.75 9.98 12.76
C ASP A 103 -8.39 9.27 12.82
N LEU A 104 -7.30 9.89 12.34
CA LEU A 104 -5.94 9.36 12.47
C LEU A 104 -5.25 9.84 13.76
N VAL A 105 -5.64 10.99 14.31
CA VAL A 105 -5.02 11.58 15.52
C VAL A 105 -4.80 10.57 16.67
N PRO A 106 -5.72 9.61 16.95
CA PRO A 106 -5.50 8.63 18.01
C PRO A 106 -4.29 7.71 17.82
N GLU A 107 -3.79 7.46 16.59
CA GLU A 107 -2.54 6.71 16.34
C GLU A 107 -1.31 7.41 16.94
N PHE A 108 -1.40 8.73 17.15
CA PHE A 108 -0.36 9.55 17.73
C PHE A 108 -0.58 9.83 19.22
N ALA A 109 -1.52 9.15 19.89
CA ALA A 109 -1.88 9.46 21.29
C ALA A 109 -0.68 9.49 22.24
N ASP A 110 0.25 8.54 22.10
CA ASP A 110 1.45 8.41 22.94
C ASP A 110 2.63 9.32 22.53
N ILE A 111 2.43 10.20 21.55
CA ILE A 111 3.46 11.14 21.07
C ILE A 111 3.26 12.49 21.76
N ASP A 112 4.32 13.04 22.36
CA ASP A 112 4.30 14.41 22.87
C ASP A 112 4.19 15.41 21.72
N LYS A 113 3.25 16.35 21.81
CA LYS A 113 2.95 17.38 20.80
C LYS A 113 3.20 18.79 21.33
N THR A 114 3.65 18.91 22.58
CA THR A 114 3.92 20.21 23.19
C THR A 114 5.16 20.84 22.55
N ASN A 115 5.15 22.15 22.34
CA ASN A 115 6.25 22.91 21.72
C ASN A 115 6.84 22.19 20.47
N PRO A 116 6.05 22.11 19.37
CA PRO A 116 6.37 21.25 18.24
C PRO A 116 7.70 21.63 17.59
N ASN A 117 8.49 20.63 17.22
CA ASN A 117 9.79 20.77 16.55
C ASN A 117 9.86 20.03 15.20
N CYS A 118 8.72 19.55 14.71
CA CYS A 118 8.55 19.02 13.37
C CYS A 118 7.08 19.13 12.95
N VAL A 119 6.81 18.89 11.67
CA VAL A 119 5.45 18.71 11.14
C VAL A 119 5.28 17.30 10.62
N VAL A 120 4.17 16.66 10.94
CA VAL A 120 3.71 15.43 10.29
C VAL A 120 2.48 15.76 9.45
N ILE A 121 2.54 15.46 8.16
CA ILE A 121 1.44 15.67 7.23
C ILE A 121 0.93 14.32 6.68
N GLY A 122 -0.38 14.12 6.74
CA GLY A 122 -1.09 12.99 6.14
C GLY A 122 -2.28 13.51 5.34
N ASP A 123 -3.05 12.65 4.70
CA ASP A 123 -4.30 13.09 4.09
C ASP A 123 -5.22 13.64 5.19
N ALA A 124 -5.45 14.95 5.15
CA ALA A 124 -6.20 15.69 6.14
C ALA A 124 -7.60 16.09 5.63
N ALA A 125 -7.97 15.72 4.40
CA ALA A 125 -9.23 16.11 3.77
C ALA A 125 -9.54 17.61 3.95
N GLU A 126 -10.68 17.94 4.57
CA GLU A 126 -11.11 19.33 4.83
C GLU A 126 -10.15 20.11 5.74
N ASN A 127 -9.30 19.42 6.53
CA ASN A 127 -8.26 20.07 7.32
C ASN A 127 -7.12 20.62 6.46
N PHE A 128 -7.05 20.34 5.16
CA PHE A 128 -6.18 21.05 4.22
C PHE A 128 -6.68 22.46 3.89
N SER A 129 -6.94 23.25 4.94
CA SER A 129 -7.37 24.63 4.86
C SER A 129 -6.18 25.58 4.81
N TYR A 130 -6.39 26.79 4.29
CA TYR A 130 -5.40 27.86 4.32
C TYR A 130 -4.89 28.13 5.74
N ALA A 131 -5.79 28.10 6.74
CA ALA A 131 -5.43 28.33 8.13
C ALA A 131 -4.47 27.25 8.64
N ASN A 132 -4.81 25.98 8.46
CA ASN A 132 -4.01 24.86 8.99
C ASN A 132 -2.66 24.71 8.26
N LEU A 133 -2.63 24.95 6.95
CA LEU A 133 -1.36 24.99 6.20
C LEU A 133 -0.45 26.12 6.69
N ASN A 134 -1.00 27.28 7.03
CA ASN A 134 -0.21 28.38 7.60
C ASN A 134 0.32 28.06 9.00
N GLU A 135 -0.43 27.34 9.83
CA GLU A 135 0.08 26.87 11.13
C GLU A 135 1.24 25.91 10.96
N ALA A 136 1.11 24.90 10.08
CA ALA A 136 2.20 23.99 9.76
C ALA A 136 3.43 24.72 9.18
N PHE A 137 3.21 25.67 8.26
CA PHE A 137 4.26 26.52 7.70
C PHE A 137 4.98 27.34 8.79
N ARG A 138 4.24 27.99 9.69
CA ARG A 138 4.81 28.79 10.79
C ARG A 138 5.68 27.96 11.73
N VAL A 139 5.27 26.72 12.00
CA VAL A 139 6.10 25.77 12.76
C VAL A 139 7.39 25.49 11.99
N LEU A 140 7.32 25.11 10.71
CA LEU A 140 8.52 24.77 9.94
C LEU A 140 9.48 25.95 9.78
N ILE A 141 9.00 27.11 9.34
CA ILE A 141 9.84 28.28 9.04
C ILE A 141 10.47 28.89 10.31
N GLY A 142 9.88 28.64 11.48
CA GLY A 142 10.40 29.09 12.77
C GLY A 142 11.50 28.19 13.35
N LEU A 143 11.76 27.03 12.78
CA LEU A 143 12.77 26.08 13.26
C LEU A 143 14.12 26.32 12.58
N GLU A 144 15.21 26.26 13.35
CA GLU A 144 16.57 26.29 12.79
C GLU A 144 16.85 25.08 11.87
N LYS A 145 16.21 23.94 12.16
CA LYS A 145 16.31 22.70 11.41
C LYS A 145 14.90 22.14 11.17
N PRO A 146 14.18 22.61 10.14
CA PRO A 146 12.83 22.15 9.88
C PRO A 146 12.83 20.66 9.53
N VAL A 147 11.91 19.91 10.14
CA VAL A 147 11.67 18.50 9.83
C VAL A 147 10.22 18.36 9.38
N LEU A 148 10.03 17.98 8.13
CA LEU A 148 8.72 17.67 7.55
C LEU A 148 8.66 16.17 7.27
N ILE A 149 7.71 15.48 7.91
CA ILE A 149 7.46 14.05 7.72
C ILE A 149 6.13 13.91 7.00
N SER A 150 6.10 13.20 5.88
CA SER A 150 4.87 12.94 5.14
C SER A 150 4.49 11.47 5.20
N LEU A 151 3.22 11.20 5.54
CA LEU A 151 2.68 9.84 5.59
C LEU A 151 2.44 9.25 4.20
N GLY A 152 2.45 10.07 3.16
CA GLY A 152 2.30 9.65 1.76
C GLY A 152 2.91 10.64 0.78
N LYS A 153 2.89 10.31 -0.51
CA LYS A 153 3.33 11.20 -1.59
C LYS A 153 2.45 11.11 -2.83
N GLY A 154 1.23 10.58 -2.67
CA GLY A 154 0.31 10.46 -3.78
C GLY A 154 -0.09 11.84 -4.29
N ARG A 155 -0.35 11.92 -5.60
CA ARG A 155 -0.72 13.17 -6.27
C ARG A 155 -2.21 13.43 -6.18
N TYR A 156 -2.98 12.36 -6.36
CA TYR A 156 -4.43 12.34 -6.35
C TYR A 156 -4.91 10.90 -6.17
N TYR A 157 -6.16 10.74 -5.74
CA TYR A 157 -6.90 9.48 -5.72
C TYR A 157 -8.27 9.67 -6.36
N LYS A 158 -9.00 8.57 -6.59
CA LYS A 158 -10.33 8.59 -7.20
C LYS A 158 -11.38 8.24 -6.14
N GLU A 159 -12.40 9.06 -6.06
CA GLU A 159 -13.61 8.86 -5.28
C GLU A 159 -14.84 8.76 -6.18
N THR A 160 -16.00 8.54 -5.58
CA THR A 160 -17.30 8.43 -6.27
C THR A 160 -17.67 9.68 -7.07
N ASP A 161 -17.29 10.86 -6.58
CA ASP A 161 -17.57 12.18 -7.15
C ASP A 161 -16.46 12.71 -8.09
N GLY A 162 -15.31 12.03 -8.17
CA GLY A 162 -14.24 12.40 -9.09
C GLY A 162 -12.83 12.19 -8.55
N LEU A 163 -11.85 12.84 -9.20
CA LEU A 163 -10.46 12.85 -8.72
C LEU A 163 -10.30 13.88 -7.60
N LYS A 164 -9.65 13.47 -6.51
CA LYS A 164 -9.33 14.33 -5.35
C LYS A 164 -7.83 14.48 -5.21
N LEU A 165 -7.38 15.66 -4.77
CA LEU A 165 -5.98 15.88 -4.42
C LEU A 165 -5.61 15.02 -3.23
N ASP A 166 -4.38 14.53 -3.22
CA ASP A 166 -3.82 13.73 -2.15
C ASP A 166 -2.72 14.54 -1.44
N VAL A 167 -2.22 14.04 -0.30
CA VAL A 167 -1.25 14.69 0.58
C VAL A 167 -0.02 15.23 -0.14
N GLY A 168 0.41 14.60 -1.23
CA GLY A 168 1.60 15.01 -1.98
C GLY A 168 1.53 16.43 -2.53
N ALA A 169 0.33 16.93 -2.87
CA ALA A 169 0.15 18.31 -3.34
C ALA A 169 0.42 19.32 -2.21
N TYR A 170 -0.12 19.05 -1.03
CA TYR A 170 0.00 19.90 0.15
C TYR A 170 1.40 19.80 0.79
N MET A 171 1.97 18.60 0.80
CA MET A 171 3.37 18.36 1.17
C MET A 171 4.30 19.21 0.30
N LYS A 172 4.13 19.20 -1.03
CA LYS A 172 4.95 19.99 -1.96
C LYS A 172 4.79 21.50 -1.75
N ALA A 173 3.62 21.96 -1.32
CA ALA A 173 3.43 23.38 -0.97
C ALA A 173 4.27 23.79 0.24
N LEU A 174 4.33 22.95 1.29
CA LEU A 174 5.17 23.21 2.47
C LEU A 174 6.67 23.07 2.16
N GLU A 175 7.06 22.06 1.39
CA GLU A 175 8.44 21.90 0.92
C GLU A 175 8.91 23.14 0.16
N TYR A 176 8.10 23.63 -0.78
CA TYR A 176 8.41 24.83 -1.56
C TYR A 176 8.49 26.09 -0.68
N ALA A 177 7.54 26.26 0.25
CA ALA A 177 7.49 27.46 1.09
C ALA A 177 8.63 27.52 2.12
N CYS A 178 9.12 26.38 2.59
CA CYS A 178 10.14 26.30 3.65
C CYS A 178 11.54 25.91 3.15
N ASP A 179 11.70 25.66 1.85
CA ASP A 179 12.94 25.11 1.25
C ASP A 179 13.45 23.85 1.98
N VAL A 180 12.53 22.92 2.23
CA VAL A 180 12.78 21.65 2.94
C VAL A 180 12.32 20.47 2.08
N GLU A 181 12.98 19.32 2.21
CA GLU A 181 12.54 18.07 1.60
C GLU A 181 11.81 17.21 2.63
N ALA A 182 10.63 16.70 2.27
CA ALA A 182 9.83 15.88 3.17
C ALA A 182 10.35 14.44 3.25
N GLU A 183 10.46 13.91 4.47
CA GLU A 183 10.74 12.48 4.70
C GLU A 183 9.44 11.67 4.59
N VAL A 184 9.33 10.85 3.53
CA VAL A 184 8.12 10.04 3.28
C VAL A 184 8.22 8.68 3.95
N VAL A 185 7.27 8.34 4.82
CA VAL A 185 7.27 7.09 5.61
C VAL A 185 6.37 5.97 5.05
N GLY A 186 5.59 6.24 4.00
CA GLY A 186 4.72 5.27 3.31
C GLY A 186 5.34 4.67 2.03
N LYS A 187 4.61 3.77 1.35
CA LYS A 187 5.03 3.22 0.05
C LYS A 187 5.26 4.36 -0.96
N PRO A 188 6.36 4.38 -1.74
CA PRO A 188 7.35 3.32 -2.00
C PRO A 188 8.61 3.37 -1.11
N ALA A 189 8.62 4.04 0.03
CA ALA A 189 9.83 4.16 0.84
C ALA A 189 10.37 2.78 1.25
N LYS A 190 11.69 2.57 1.11
CA LYS A 190 12.36 1.30 1.43
C LYS A 190 12.08 0.85 2.88
N ALA A 191 12.13 1.80 3.81
CA ALA A 191 11.86 1.59 5.23
C ALA A 191 10.46 1.01 5.50
N PHE A 192 9.47 1.31 4.66
CA PHE A 192 8.12 0.76 4.78
C PHE A 192 8.13 -0.76 4.54
N PHE A 193 8.75 -1.21 3.45
CA PHE A 193 8.84 -2.64 3.12
C PHE A 193 9.76 -3.38 4.09
N GLU A 194 10.86 -2.76 4.53
CA GLU A 194 11.75 -3.34 5.54
C GLU A 194 11.01 -3.57 6.86
N SER A 195 10.14 -2.65 7.29
CA SER A 195 9.29 -2.83 8.46
C SER A 195 8.32 -4.01 8.29
N ALA A 196 7.63 -4.08 7.15
CA ALA A 196 6.69 -5.17 6.87
C ALA A 196 7.39 -6.55 6.84
N LEU A 197 8.57 -6.63 6.22
CA LEU A 197 9.38 -7.84 6.17
C LEU A 197 9.90 -8.25 7.55
N ALA A 198 10.31 -7.29 8.37
CA ALA A 198 10.73 -7.53 9.75
C ALA A 198 9.58 -8.06 10.62
N GLU A 199 8.38 -7.50 10.49
CA GLU A 199 7.16 -7.99 11.18
C GLU A 199 6.83 -9.44 10.79
N MET A 200 7.02 -9.82 9.51
CA MET A 200 6.83 -11.21 9.07
C MET A 200 7.98 -12.16 9.42
N GLY A 201 9.17 -11.63 9.72
CA GLY A 201 10.40 -12.42 9.84
C GLY A 201 10.85 -13.08 8.52
N VAL A 202 10.57 -12.44 7.38
CA VAL A 202 10.86 -12.99 6.04
C VAL A 202 11.88 -12.09 5.32
N PRO A 203 12.96 -12.66 4.75
CA PRO A 203 13.91 -11.87 3.97
C PRO A 203 13.30 -11.44 2.62
N PRO A 204 13.70 -10.29 2.05
CA PRO A 204 13.09 -9.72 0.85
C PRO A 204 13.01 -10.70 -0.33
N GLU A 205 14.07 -11.46 -0.60
CA GLU A 205 14.13 -12.45 -1.68
C GLU A 205 13.10 -13.59 -1.58
N GLN A 206 12.51 -13.79 -0.40
CA GLN A 206 11.52 -14.83 -0.13
C GLN A 206 10.10 -14.26 0.05
N ALA A 207 9.93 -12.97 -0.19
CA ALA A 207 8.66 -12.29 -0.17
C ALA A 207 8.21 -11.87 -1.59
N ILE A 208 6.89 -11.79 -1.78
CA ILE A 208 6.28 -11.22 -2.98
C ILE A 208 5.34 -10.09 -2.56
N MET A 209 5.48 -8.92 -3.17
CA MET A 209 4.49 -7.83 -3.08
C MET A 209 3.42 -8.00 -4.17
N ILE A 210 2.15 -7.90 -3.81
CA ILE A 210 1.03 -7.88 -4.76
C ILE A 210 0.34 -6.52 -4.60
N GLY A 211 0.33 -5.72 -5.67
CA GLY A 211 -0.17 -4.34 -5.64
C GLY A 211 -0.79 -3.91 -6.96
N ASP A 212 -1.58 -2.84 -6.96
CA ASP A 212 -2.17 -2.27 -8.16
C ASP A 212 -1.31 -1.13 -8.74
N ASP A 213 -0.53 -0.46 -7.89
CA ASP A 213 0.27 0.71 -8.23
C ASP A 213 1.71 0.33 -8.60
N ILE A 214 2.09 0.61 -9.85
CA ILE A 214 3.42 0.29 -10.40
C ILE A 214 4.54 1.02 -9.67
N VAL A 215 4.29 2.24 -9.16
CA VAL A 215 5.31 3.06 -8.52
C VAL A 215 5.39 2.75 -7.04
N SER A 216 4.26 2.82 -6.33
CA SER A 216 4.27 2.65 -4.87
C SER A 216 4.52 1.22 -4.45
N ASP A 217 3.92 0.24 -5.14
CA ASP A 217 3.93 -1.15 -4.70
C ASP A 217 5.03 -1.93 -5.39
N VAL A 218 4.98 -2.00 -6.72
CA VAL A 218 5.90 -2.81 -7.52
C VAL A 218 7.31 -2.22 -7.49
N GLY A 219 7.44 -0.94 -7.84
CA GLY A 219 8.72 -0.23 -7.84
C GLY A 219 9.35 -0.18 -6.45
N GLY A 220 8.55 0.13 -5.43
CA GLY A 220 9.00 0.14 -4.03
C GLY A 220 9.51 -1.23 -3.54
N ALA A 221 8.76 -2.30 -3.81
CA ALA A 221 9.16 -3.66 -3.44
C ALA A 221 10.44 -4.11 -4.16
N GLN A 222 10.55 -3.83 -5.46
CA GLN A 222 11.74 -4.18 -6.26
C GLN A 222 13.01 -3.48 -5.76
N GLN A 223 12.91 -2.22 -5.34
CA GLN A 223 14.03 -1.49 -4.73
C GLN A 223 14.49 -2.11 -3.40
N CYS A 224 13.64 -2.90 -2.75
CA CYS A 224 13.95 -3.65 -1.54
C CYS A 224 14.50 -5.07 -1.83
N GLY A 225 14.62 -5.47 -3.09
CA GLY A 225 15.05 -6.82 -3.48
C GLY A 225 13.93 -7.86 -3.43
N MET A 226 12.66 -7.42 -3.32
CA MET A 226 11.51 -8.31 -3.35
C MET A 226 11.09 -8.63 -4.78
N ARG A 227 10.38 -9.75 -4.92
CA ARG A 227 9.55 -10.01 -6.11
C ARG A 227 8.26 -9.21 -5.99
N ALA A 228 7.66 -8.82 -7.12
CA ALA A 228 6.40 -8.09 -7.14
C ALA A 228 5.50 -8.50 -8.30
N VAL A 229 4.19 -8.47 -8.08
CA VAL A 229 3.13 -8.77 -9.05
C VAL A 229 2.17 -7.59 -9.09
N GLN A 230 1.89 -7.07 -10.28
CA GLN A 230 0.90 -6.02 -10.47
C GLN A 230 -0.46 -6.62 -10.81
N VAL A 231 -1.51 -6.21 -10.10
CA VAL A 231 -2.91 -6.53 -10.45
C VAL A 231 -3.54 -5.41 -11.29
N ARG A 232 -4.58 -5.75 -12.07
CA ARG A 232 -5.28 -4.79 -12.96
C ARG A 232 -6.61 -4.27 -12.43
N THR A 233 -6.90 -4.51 -11.16
CA THR A 233 -8.18 -4.18 -10.52
C THR A 233 -8.25 -2.76 -9.98
N GLY A 234 -7.11 -2.08 -9.80
CA GLY A 234 -7.04 -0.70 -9.30
C GLY A 234 -6.52 0.30 -10.34
N LYS A 235 -5.45 1.03 -10.01
CA LYS A 235 -4.85 2.14 -10.79
C LYS A 235 -4.24 1.76 -12.14
N TYR A 236 -4.36 0.50 -12.57
CA TYR A 236 -3.84 0.05 -13.85
C TYR A 236 -4.45 0.86 -15.01
N ARG A 237 -3.61 1.31 -15.94
CA ARG A 237 -4.02 1.95 -17.19
C ARG A 237 -3.42 1.18 -18.36
N SER A 238 -4.25 0.79 -19.33
CA SER A 238 -3.81 0.21 -20.60
C SER A 238 -2.87 1.19 -21.32
N GLY A 239 -1.62 0.80 -21.53
CA GLY A 239 -0.56 1.66 -22.10
C GLY A 239 0.47 2.15 -21.08
N CYS A 240 0.27 1.96 -19.78
CA CYS A 240 1.32 2.07 -18.76
C CYS A 240 2.20 0.81 -18.71
N SER A 241 2.68 0.34 -19.86
CA SER A 241 3.89 -0.51 -19.94
C SER A 241 5.12 0.41 -19.88
N GLY A 242 5.16 1.25 -18.84
CA GLY A 242 6.24 2.21 -18.62
C GLY A 242 7.46 1.49 -18.08
N ALA A 243 8.52 1.48 -18.89
CA ALA A 243 9.82 0.91 -18.59
C ALA A 243 10.37 1.36 -17.22
N VAL A 244 10.18 0.55 -16.19
CA VAL A 244 11.19 0.42 -15.14
C VAL A 244 12.29 -0.43 -15.77
N GLN A 245 13.52 0.09 -15.85
CA GLN A 245 14.68 -0.67 -16.31
C GLN A 245 14.90 -1.84 -15.35
N VAL A 246 14.26 -2.97 -15.67
CA VAL A 246 14.64 -4.30 -15.20
C VAL A 246 16.08 -4.51 -15.66
N PRO A 247 17.02 -4.94 -14.80
CA PRO A 247 18.31 -5.44 -15.27
C PRO A 247 18.03 -6.48 -16.37
N LYS A 248 18.48 -6.17 -17.59
CA LYS A 248 18.25 -7.00 -18.77
C LYS A 248 18.93 -8.36 -18.60
N GLU A 249 18.20 -9.34 -18.12
CA GLU A 249 18.38 -10.76 -18.42
C GLU A 249 17.01 -11.42 -18.66
N PRO A 250 16.94 -12.47 -19.50
CA PRO A 250 15.78 -12.70 -20.36
C PRO A 250 14.59 -13.30 -19.61
N ASN A 251 13.40 -12.85 -20.02
CA ASN A 251 12.07 -13.40 -19.75
C ASN A 251 11.42 -12.97 -18.42
N LEU A 252 10.60 -11.90 -18.46
CA LEU A 252 9.13 -11.99 -18.55
C LEU A 252 8.47 -10.63 -18.22
N SER A 253 7.98 -9.93 -19.24
CA SER A 253 6.94 -8.90 -19.08
C SER A 253 5.58 -9.59 -19.18
N TRP A 254 4.77 -9.55 -18.12
CA TRP A 254 3.45 -10.18 -18.12
C TRP A 254 2.34 -9.13 -18.27
N ASP A 255 1.68 -9.15 -19.43
CA ASP A 255 0.43 -8.44 -19.69
C ASP A 255 -0.77 -9.35 -19.31
N ALA A 256 -1.59 -8.99 -18.31
CA ALA A 256 -2.73 -9.80 -17.84
C ALA A 256 -4.07 -9.03 -17.79
N ASP A 257 -4.94 -9.14 -18.81
CA ASP A 257 -6.26 -8.49 -18.83
C ASP A 257 -7.29 -9.15 -17.90
N SER A 258 -7.86 -8.34 -16.99
CA SER A 258 -9.13 -8.50 -16.23
C SER A 258 -9.18 -9.36 -14.94
N SER A 259 -10.30 -9.19 -14.21
CA SER A 259 -10.59 -9.28 -12.75
C SER A 259 -10.10 -10.50 -11.94
N ALA A 260 -9.46 -10.23 -10.79
CA ALA A 260 -8.76 -11.19 -9.90
C ALA A 260 -9.65 -11.97 -8.91
N ALA A 261 -10.75 -12.56 -9.39
CA ALA A 261 -11.85 -12.94 -8.50
C ALA A 261 -12.26 -14.41 -8.34
N GLY A 262 -11.53 -15.37 -8.91
CA GLY A 262 -12.04 -16.75 -8.96
C GLY A 262 -11.10 -17.88 -8.55
N CYS A 263 -9.78 -17.74 -8.63
CA CYS A 263 -8.94 -18.93 -8.85
C CYS A 263 -7.81 -19.12 -7.84
N ILE A 264 -8.14 -19.50 -6.60
CA ILE A 264 -7.18 -20.13 -5.66
C ILE A 264 -7.66 -21.54 -5.26
N ALA A 265 -8.23 -22.36 -6.14
CA ALA A 265 -8.71 -23.70 -5.75
C ALA A 265 -8.53 -24.74 -6.85
N ALA A 266 -7.35 -25.33 -6.87
CA ALA A 266 -7.11 -26.74 -7.20
C ALA A 266 -5.62 -26.98 -6.95
N HIS A 267 -5.25 -28.17 -6.43
CA HIS A 267 -3.88 -28.66 -6.19
C HIS A 267 -3.33 -28.49 -4.76
N THR A 268 -4.08 -28.99 -3.77
CA THR A 268 -3.48 -29.56 -2.56
C THR A 268 -3.17 -31.03 -2.83
N GLY A 269 -1.94 -31.31 -3.27
CA GLY A 269 -1.46 -32.68 -3.39
C GLY A 269 -0.32 -32.85 -4.40
N SER A 270 0.83 -32.24 -4.16
CA SER A 270 2.18 -32.69 -4.56
C SER A 270 3.23 -31.62 -4.23
N SER A 271 4.48 -32.06 -4.00
CA SER A 271 5.73 -31.35 -3.65
C SER A 271 5.81 -29.82 -3.78
N GLU A 272 6.62 -29.16 -2.94
CA GLU A 272 6.95 -27.72 -2.84
C GLU A 272 7.08 -26.94 -4.18
N VAL A 273 7.54 -27.59 -5.24
CA VAL A 273 7.64 -27.07 -6.62
C VAL A 273 6.27 -26.82 -7.27
N ALA A 274 5.24 -27.59 -6.91
CA ALA A 274 3.87 -27.48 -7.39
C ALA A 274 3.09 -26.34 -6.71
N LEU A 275 3.49 -25.89 -5.51
CA LEU A 275 2.93 -24.69 -4.87
C LEU A 275 3.50 -23.40 -5.49
N GLN A 276 4.80 -23.39 -5.81
CA GLN A 276 5.42 -22.31 -6.58
C GLN A 276 4.87 -22.26 -8.01
N GLY A 277 4.68 -23.43 -8.62
CA GLY A 277 3.95 -23.62 -9.87
C GLY A 277 2.53 -23.10 -9.77
N ALA A 278 1.74 -23.47 -8.76
CA ALA A 278 0.35 -23.05 -8.60
C ALA A 278 0.19 -21.54 -8.32
N VAL A 279 1.10 -20.88 -7.58
CA VAL A 279 1.05 -19.42 -7.38
C VAL A 279 1.41 -18.66 -8.66
N LEU A 280 2.35 -19.18 -9.46
CA LEU A 280 2.75 -18.61 -10.76
C LEU A 280 1.80 -18.99 -11.91
N GLU A 281 1.17 -20.15 -11.82
CA GLU A 281 0.18 -20.68 -12.75
C GLU A 281 -1.21 -20.10 -12.44
N GLN A 282 -1.53 -19.73 -11.19
CA GLN A 282 -2.72 -18.93 -10.84
C GLN A 282 -2.58 -17.46 -11.24
N ALA A 283 -1.35 -16.91 -11.22
CA ALA A 283 -1.06 -15.65 -11.90
C ALA A 283 -1.27 -15.76 -13.44
N HIS A 284 -1.14 -16.96 -14.00
CA HIS A 284 -1.40 -17.29 -15.41
C HIS A 284 -2.86 -17.63 -15.74
N VAL A 285 -3.59 -18.29 -14.84
CA VAL A 285 -5.02 -18.65 -15.02
C VAL A 285 -5.91 -17.43 -14.79
N CYS A 286 -5.46 -16.45 -13.99
CA CYS A 286 -6.00 -15.08 -14.02
C CYS A 286 -5.93 -14.43 -15.42
N ALA A 287 -5.11 -14.95 -16.35
CA ALA A 287 -4.89 -14.38 -17.67
C ALA A 287 -5.59 -15.11 -18.85
N ARG A 288 -6.44 -16.14 -18.62
CA ARG A 288 -7.13 -16.87 -19.71
C ARG A 288 -8.56 -17.29 -19.39
N SER A 289 -9.55 -16.38 -19.49
CA SER A 289 -10.90 -16.77 -19.91
C SER A 289 -11.78 -15.61 -20.40
N LYS A 290 -11.81 -15.39 -21.71
CA LYS A 290 -13.00 -14.91 -22.42
C LYS A 290 -13.14 -15.67 -23.74
N SER A 291 -13.95 -16.71 -23.73
CA SER A 291 -14.73 -17.08 -24.91
C SER A 291 -16.08 -17.59 -24.42
N ARG A 292 -17.17 -16.99 -24.92
CA ARG A 292 -18.59 -17.21 -24.61
C ARG A 292 -19.15 -16.31 -23.50
N VAL A 293 -19.52 -15.08 -23.87
CA VAL A 293 -20.92 -14.63 -23.99
C VAL A 293 -20.90 -13.37 -24.87
N SER A 294 -21.08 -13.55 -26.17
CA SER A 294 -21.51 -12.49 -27.10
C SER A 294 -22.57 -13.09 -28.00
N ALA A 295 -23.75 -13.33 -27.43
CA ALA A 295 -24.96 -13.67 -28.16
C ALA A 295 -26.17 -13.37 -27.27
N ALA A 296 -26.40 -12.10 -26.98
CA ALA A 296 -27.73 -11.55 -26.76
C ALA A 296 -27.61 -10.02 -26.68
N TRP A 297 -28.43 -9.33 -27.48
CA TRP A 297 -28.67 -7.88 -27.52
C TRP A 297 -27.66 -7.07 -28.35
N GLY A 298 -27.92 -7.06 -29.66
CA GLY A 298 -28.39 -5.89 -30.41
C GLY A 298 -27.55 -4.62 -30.36
#